data_AF-A0A196LBL2-F1
#
_entry.id   AF-A0A196LBL2-F1
#
_cell.length_a   1.000
_cell.length_b   1.000
_cell.length_c   1.000
_cell.angle_alpha   90.00
_cell.angle_beta   90.00
_cell.angle_gamma   90.00
#
_symmetry.space_group_name_H-M   'P 1'
#
loop_
_entity.id
_entity.type
_entity.pdbx_description
1 polymer ?
#
loop_
_entity_poly.entity_id
_entity_poly.type
_entity_poly.pdbx_seq_one_letter_code
_entity_poly.pdbx_strand_id
1 'polypeptide(L)'
;MVLTTIGFFALAVFGLGALTVATDTDIIAVPGLGQLPGVIGMAIAVLAFALALWTAVRRQHPSFLSVPVIALSAALAHLVAVWCGVAAGTGDLVVATAVAGDLVRGGASAVLLLAAAIAGWAGVALRRTRARRPRWPWEQDDEE
;
A
#
# COMPACT_ATOMS: atom_id res chain seq x y z
N MET A 1 -11.15 7.06 2.53
CA MET A 1 -11.09 6.06 1.45
C MET A 1 -10.23 6.59 0.32
N VAL A 2 -10.74 7.45 -0.58
CA VAL A 2 -9.95 7.94 -1.74
C VAL A 2 -8.63 8.60 -1.34
N LEU A 3 -8.67 9.63 -0.49
CA LEU A 3 -7.45 10.31 -0.02
C LEU A 3 -6.47 9.35 0.68
N THR A 4 -7.00 8.38 1.41
CA THR A 4 -6.21 7.38 2.12
C THR A 4 -5.52 6.40 1.17
N THR A 5 -6.22 5.96 0.13
CA THR A 5 -5.68 5.11 -0.93
C THR A 5 -4.63 5.85 -1.76
N ILE A 6 -4.88 7.13 -2.09
CA ILE A 6 -3.90 7.99 -2.75
C ILE A 6 -2.67 8.20 -1.86
N GLY A 7 -2.88 8.45 -0.56
CA GLY A 7 -1.81 8.57 0.42
C GLY A 7 -0.96 7.30 0.55
N PHE A 8 -1.60 6.12 0.55
CA PHE A 8 -0.87 4.85 0.49
C PHE A 8 0.02 4.76 -0.75
N PHE A 9 -0.54 5.02 -1.94
CA PHE A 9 0.21 4.97 -3.19
C PHE A 9 1.37 5.98 -3.19
N ALA A 10 1.12 7.21 -2.74
CA ALA A 10 2.14 8.26 -2.67
C ALA A 10 3.26 7.90 -1.69
N LEU A 11 2.94 7.40 -0.49
CA LEU A 11 3.91 6.94 0.49
C LEU A 11 4.71 5.74 -0.01
N ALA A 12 4.09 4.82 -0.75
CA ALA A 12 4.77 3.68 -1.34
C ALA A 12 5.78 4.13 -2.40
N VAL A 13 5.38 4.98 -3.35
CA VAL A 13 6.27 5.50 -4.39
C VAL A 13 7.42 6.30 -3.77
N PHE A 14 7.12 7.19 -2.83
CA PHE A 14 8.13 7.97 -2.13
C PHE A 14 9.09 7.07 -1.35
N GLY A 15 8.57 6.12 -0.58
CA GLY A 15 9.39 5.23 0.24
C GLY A 15 10.28 4.30 -0.59
N LEU A 16 9.77 3.79 -1.71
CA LEU A 16 10.56 2.98 -2.64
C LEU A 16 11.65 3.83 -3.32
N GLY A 17 11.34 5.06 -3.71
CA GLY A 17 12.34 6.01 -4.22
C GLY A 17 13.42 6.33 -3.19
N ALA A 18 13.03 6.62 -1.95
CA ALA A 18 13.96 6.88 -0.85
C ALA A 18 14.85 5.67 -0.55
N LEU A 19 14.28 4.46 -0.59
CA LEU A 19 15.02 3.21 -0.42
C LEU A 19 16.04 3.02 -1.53
N THR A 20 15.67 3.28 -2.79
CA THR A 20 16.57 3.20 -3.95
C THR A 20 17.76 4.16 -3.77
N VAL A 21 17.50 5.41 -3.38
CA VAL A 21 18.56 6.41 -3.12
C VAL A 21 19.46 6.00 -1.95
N ALA A 22 18.89 5.41 -0.90
CA ALA A 22 19.64 5.02 0.29
C ALA A 22 20.48 3.75 0.09
N THR A 23 20.03 2.83 -0.76
CA THR A 23 20.67 1.53 -0.97
C THR A 23 21.46 1.45 -2.27
N ASP A 24 21.36 2.47 -3.13
CA ASP A 24 21.94 2.52 -4.48
C ASP A 24 21.62 1.26 -5.30
N THR A 25 20.46 0.65 -5.02
CA THR A 25 20.02 -0.62 -5.62
C THR A 25 18.68 -0.46 -6.30
N ASP A 26 18.59 -0.93 -7.55
CA ASP A 26 17.33 -1.03 -8.27
C ASP A 26 16.45 -2.15 -7.68
N ILE A 27 15.26 -1.78 -7.21
CA ILE A 27 14.34 -2.66 -6.47
C ILE A 27 13.82 -3.84 -7.32
N ILE A 28 13.88 -3.73 -8.66
CA ILE A 28 13.56 -4.80 -9.60
C ILE A 28 14.61 -4.83 -10.72
N ALA A 29 15.86 -5.15 -10.39
CA ALA A 29 16.88 -5.44 -11.39
C ALA A 29 16.99 -6.95 -11.61
N VAL A 30 15.98 -7.57 -12.21
CA VAL A 30 16.15 -8.91 -12.81
C VAL A 30 16.38 -8.72 -14.31
N PRO A 31 17.56 -9.08 -14.84
CA PRO A 31 17.85 -8.93 -16.25
C PRO A 31 16.77 -9.61 -17.11
N GLY A 32 16.10 -8.86 -17.98
CA GLY A 32 15.08 -9.37 -18.91
C GLY A 32 13.61 -9.28 -18.45
N LEU A 33 13.34 -8.99 -17.17
CA LEU A 33 11.99 -8.67 -16.67
C LEU A 33 11.84 -7.15 -16.65
N GLY A 34 11.09 -6.59 -17.60
CA GLY A 34 10.78 -5.15 -17.61
C GLY A 34 9.98 -4.68 -16.37
N GLN A 35 9.52 -3.43 -16.37
CA GLN A 35 8.75 -2.84 -15.26
C GLN A 35 7.37 -3.48 -14.98
N LEU A 36 6.89 -4.35 -15.86
CA LEU A 36 5.54 -4.93 -15.84
C LEU A 36 5.17 -5.60 -14.50
N PRO A 37 5.97 -6.52 -13.92
CA PRO A 37 5.64 -7.16 -12.65
C PRO A 37 5.51 -6.17 -11.50
N GLY A 38 6.34 -5.12 -11.48
CA GLY A 38 6.27 -4.07 -10.47
C GLY A 38 5.00 -3.22 -10.57
N VAL A 39 4.63 -2.82 -11.79
CA VAL A 39 3.39 -2.04 -12.03
C VAL A 39 2.15 -2.86 -11.65
N ILE A 40 2.09 -4.12 -12.08
CA ILE A 40 0.98 -5.03 -11.75
C ILE A 40 0.94 -5.28 -10.24
N GLY A 41 2.09 -5.52 -9.62
CA GLY A 41 2.23 -5.69 -8.17
C GLY A 41 1.68 -4.51 -7.40
N MET A 42 2.06 -3.29 -7.79
CA MET A 42 1.60 -2.06 -7.15
C MET A 42 0.08 -1.85 -7.35
N ALA A 43 -0.43 -2.07 -8.56
CA ALA A 43 -1.86 -1.95 -8.82
C ALA A 43 -2.70 -2.92 -7.95
N ILE A 44 -2.26 -4.18 -7.84
CA ILE A 44 -2.91 -5.18 -7.00
C ILE A 44 -2.80 -4.81 -5.52
N ALA A 45 -1.66 -4.27 -5.06
CA ALA A 45 -1.49 -3.80 -3.69
C ALA A 45 -2.46 -2.67 -3.34
N VAL A 46 -2.63 -1.70 -4.24
CA VAL A 46 -3.56 -0.57 -4.08
C VAL A 46 -5.01 -1.06 -4.01
N LEU A 47 -5.38 -2.00 -4.88
CA LEU A 47 -6.72 -2.62 -4.86
C LEU A 47 -6.96 -3.39 -3.56
N ALA A 48 -6.01 -4.22 -3.13
CA ALA A 48 -6.09 -4.98 -1.89
C ALA A 48 -6.21 -4.05 -0.67
N PHE A 49 -5.41 -2.99 -0.62
CA PHE A 49 -5.50 -1.95 0.41
C PHE A 49 -6.89 -1.30 0.43
N ALA A 50 -7.38 -0.87 -0.74
CA ALA A 50 -8.69 -0.22 -0.84
C ALA A 50 -9.83 -1.14 -0.38
N LEU A 51 -9.82 -2.42 -0.78
CA LEU A 51 -10.82 -3.42 -0.39
C LEU A 51 -10.74 -3.75 1.12
N ALA A 52 -9.54 -3.97 1.64
CA ALA A 52 -9.34 -4.25 3.07
C ALA A 52 -9.76 -3.06 3.94
N LEU A 53 -9.40 -1.83 3.54
CA LEU A 53 -9.84 -0.64 4.23
C LEU A 53 -11.36 -0.47 4.14
N TRP A 54 -11.96 -0.69 2.97
CA TRP A 54 -13.40 -0.58 2.75
C TRP A 54 -14.20 -1.53 3.65
N THR A 55 -13.77 -2.79 3.74
CA THR A 55 -14.41 -3.79 4.59
C THR A 55 -14.27 -3.46 6.08
N ALA A 56 -13.09 -3.02 6.54
CA ALA A 56 -12.88 -2.55 7.91
C ALA A 56 -13.74 -1.33 8.26
N VAL A 57 -13.86 -0.40 7.31
CA VAL A 57 -14.64 0.84 7.37
C VAL A 57 -16.12 0.63 7.03
N ARG A 58 -16.62 -0.60 6.83
CA ARG A 58 -18.07 -0.84 6.76
C ARG A 58 -18.67 -1.23 8.11
N ARG A 59 -17.86 -1.76 9.03
CA ARG A 59 -18.30 -2.17 10.37
C ARG A 59 -18.79 -0.98 11.19
N GLN A 60 -19.80 -1.19 12.04
CA GLN A 60 -20.40 -0.13 12.89
C GLN A 60 -19.37 0.48 13.86
N HIS A 61 -18.45 -0.34 14.38
CA HIS A 61 -17.33 0.08 15.22
C HIS A 61 -15.99 -0.29 14.55
N PRO A 62 -15.40 0.59 13.74
CA PRO A 62 -14.09 0.32 13.14
C PRO A 62 -13.01 0.26 14.23
N SER A 63 -12.35 -0.90 14.35
CA SER A 63 -11.27 -1.12 15.32
C SER A 63 -9.91 -0.81 14.71
N PHE A 64 -9.01 -0.21 15.50
CA PHE A 64 -7.61 -0.03 15.12
C PHE A 64 -6.86 -1.35 14.90
N LEU A 65 -7.38 -2.46 15.44
CA LEU A 65 -6.85 -3.80 15.17
C LEU A 65 -7.04 -4.25 13.71
N SER A 66 -7.81 -3.51 12.91
CA SER A 66 -7.93 -3.77 11.47
C SER A 66 -6.69 -3.31 10.70
N VAL A 67 -5.90 -2.37 11.24
CA VAL A 67 -4.76 -1.77 10.53
C VAL A 67 -3.66 -2.79 10.20
N PRO A 68 -3.22 -3.66 11.13
CA PRO A 68 -2.26 -4.71 10.79
C PRO A 68 -2.77 -5.63 9.69
N VAL A 69 -4.05 -6.00 9.71
CA VAL A 69 -4.65 -6.86 8.68
C VAL A 69 -4.67 -6.16 7.33
N ILE A 70 -5.02 -4.87 7.27
CA ILE A 70 -4.99 -4.07 6.04
C ILE A 70 -3.56 -3.98 5.48
N ALA A 71 -2.59 -3.65 6.34
CA ALA A 71 -1.20 -3.51 5.94
C ALA A 71 -0.60 -4.82 5.43
N LEU A 72 -0.85 -5.92 6.15
CA LEU A 72 -0.40 -7.25 5.78
C LEU A 72 -1.06 -7.70 4.48
N SER A 73 -2.36 -7.44 4.30
CA SER A 73 -3.08 -7.78 3.07
C SER A 73 -2.50 -7.07 1.85
N ALA A 74 -2.19 -5.77 1.97
CA ALA A 74 -1.61 -4.99 0.88
C ALA A 74 -0.19 -5.46 0.52
N ALA A 75 0.66 -5.70 1.54
CA ALA A 75 2.03 -6.17 1.34
C ALA A 75 2.08 -7.60 0.76
N LEU A 76 1.23 -8.52 1.25
CA LEU A 76 1.13 -9.88 0.72
C LEU A 76 0.56 -9.89 -0.69
N ALA A 77 -0.47 -9.07 -0.98
CA ALA A 77 -1.02 -8.96 -2.32
C ALA A 77 0.01 -8.45 -3.32
N HIS A 78 0.84 -7.46 -2.93
CA HIS A 78 1.97 -7.01 -3.73
C HIS A 78 2.96 -8.14 -4.00
N LEU A 79 3.40 -8.83 -2.94
CA LEU A 79 4.42 -9.88 -3.03
C LEU A 79 3.95 -11.05 -3.91
N VAL A 80 2.71 -11.51 -3.70
CA VAL A 80 2.10 -12.57 -4.50
C VAL A 80 1.91 -12.14 -5.96
N ALA A 81 1.49 -10.90 -6.21
CA ALA A 81 1.34 -10.39 -7.56
C ALA A 81 2.66 -10.32 -8.33
N VAL A 82 3.72 -9.82 -7.69
CA VAL A 82 5.06 -9.80 -8.29
C VAL A 82 5.55 -11.22 -8.51
N TRP A 83 5.41 -12.11 -7.52
CA TRP A 83 5.82 -13.51 -7.63
C TRP A 83 5.11 -14.22 -8.79
N CYS A 84 3.78 -14.09 -8.91
CA CYS A 84 3.01 -14.63 -10.03
C CYS A 84 3.42 -14.00 -11.36
N GLY A 85 3.64 -12.68 -11.41
CA GLY A 85 4.05 -11.97 -12.61
C GLY A 85 5.42 -12.42 -13.11
N VAL A 86 6.37 -12.63 -12.20
CA VAL A 86 7.70 -13.16 -12.51
C VAL A 86 7.59 -14.62 -12.94
N ALA A 87 6.89 -15.48 -12.18
CA ALA A 87 6.73 -16.90 -12.51
C ALA A 87 6.07 -17.10 -13.88
N ALA A 88 5.07 -16.30 -14.22
CA ALA A 88 4.42 -16.34 -15.53
C ALA A 88 5.31 -15.79 -16.64
N GLY A 89 6.14 -14.78 -16.35
CA GLY A 89 7.05 -14.17 -17.32
C GLY A 89 8.29 -15.01 -17.64
N THR A 90 8.84 -15.72 -16.64
CA THR A 90 10.05 -16.54 -16.80
C THR A 90 9.75 -18.02 -17.00
N GLY A 91 8.58 -18.49 -16.57
CA GLY A 91 8.27 -19.93 -16.47
C GLY A 91 9.02 -20.64 -15.33
N ASP A 92 9.74 -19.89 -14.48
CA ASP A 92 10.62 -20.43 -13.45
C ASP A 92 10.22 -19.96 -12.04
N LEU A 93 9.73 -20.92 -11.24
CA LEU A 93 9.33 -20.72 -9.85
C LEU A 93 10.51 -20.43 -8.92
N VAL A 94 11.71 -20.90 -9.24
CA VAL A 94 12.93 -20.65 -8.46
C VAL A 94 13.29 -19.17 -8.58
N VAL A 95 13.29 -18.64 -9.81
CA VAL A 95 13.53 -17.21 -10.06
C VAL A 95 12.47 -16.36 -9.37
N ALA A 96 11.18 -16.70 -9.51
CA ALA A 96 10.11 -15.95 -8.86
C ALA A 96 10.28 -15.90 -7.32
N THR A 97 10.65 -17.01 -6.72
CA THR A 97 10.85 -17.11 -5.26
C THR A 97 12.10 -16.35 -4.82
N ALA A 98 13.18 -16.38 -5.60
CA ALA A 98 14.38 -15.59 -5.33
C ALA A 98 14.07 -14.08 -5.36
N VAL A 99 13.34 -13.61 -6.38
CA VAL A 99 12.92 -12.20 -6.52
C VAL A 99 12.03 -11.77 -5.36
N ALA A 100 11.06 -12.60 -4.97
CA ALA A 100 10.22 -12.33 -3.81
C ALA A 100 11.06 -12.24 -2.52
N GLY A 101 12.02 -13.15 -2.34
CA GLY A 101 12.94 -13.14 -1.19
C GLY A 101 13.83 -11.91 -1.14
N ASP A 102 14.27 -11.41 -2.30
CA ASP A 102 15.08 -10.21 -2.41
C ASP A 102 14.26 -8.94 -2.16
N LEU A 103 12.99 -8.91 -2.57
CA LEU A 103 12.05 -7.82 -2.21
C LEU A 103 11.81 -7.71 -0.70
N VAL A 104 11.85 -8.84 0.01
CA VAL A 104 11.70 -8.88 1.46
C VAL A 104 13.00 -8.45 2.13
N ARG A 105 14.14 -9.04 1.74
CA ARG A 105 15.45 -8.72 2.32
C ARG A 105 15.93 -7.30 1.99
N GLY A 106 15.63 -6.81 0.79
CA GLY A 106 15.93 -5.46 0.33
C GLY A 106 15.06 -4.37 0.95
N GLY A 107 14.07 -4.73 1.78
CA GLY A 107 13.27 -3.75 2.53
C GLY A 107 12.09 -3.13 1.77
N ALA A 108 11.94 -3.37 0.47
CA ALA A 108 10.82 -2.87 -0.33
C ALA A 108 9.46 -3.35 0.22
N SER A 109 9.38 -4.61 0.66
CA SER A 109 8.18 -5.16 1.30
C SER A 109 7.89 -4.48 2.66
N ALA A 110 8.92 -4.11 3.41
CA ALA A 110 8.77 -3.40 4.67
C ALA A 110 8.28 -1.96 4.46
N VAL A 111 8.78 -1.26 3.43
CA VAL A 111 8.31 0.07 3.03
C VAL A 111 6.81 0.04 2.69
N LEU A 112 6.38 -0.92 1.88
CA LEU A 112 4.96 -1.08 1.52
C LEU A 112 4.09 -1.35 2.75
N LEU A 113 4.55 -2.22 3.65
CA LEU A 113 3.85 -2.54 4.88
C LEU A 113 3.70 -1.32 5.78
N LEU A 114 4.76 -0.51 5.95
CA LEU A 114 4.74 0.73 6.73
C LEU A 114 3.83 1.78 6.08
N ALA A 115 3.94 1.99 4.77
CA ALA A 115 3.08 2.92 4.03
C ALA A 115 1.59 2.54 4.18
N ALA A 116 1.27 1.25 4.05
CA ALA A 116 -0.08 0.74 4.24
C ALA A 116 -0.55 0.87 5.70
N ALA A 117 0.34 0.68 6.68
CA ALA A 117 0.00 0.85 8.09
C ALA A 117 -0.33 2.33 8.41
N ILE A 118 0.50 3.27 7.95
CA ILE A 118 0.30 4.71 8.16
C ILE A 118 -0.99 5.17 7.49
N ALA A 119 -1.18 4.82 6.22
CA ALA A 119 -2.38 5.17 5.48
C ALA A 119 -3.63 4.51 6.09
N GLY A 120 -3.58 3.21 6.37
CA GLY A 120 -4.67 2.46 6.97
C GLY A 120 -5.09 3.03 8.33
N TRP A 121 -4.13 3.37 9.18
CA TRP A 121 -4.38 4.04 10.45
C TRP A 121 -5.07 5.38 10.28
N ALA A 122 -4.59 6.23 9.37
CA ALA A 122 -5.22 7.52 9.07
C ALA A 122 -6.67 7.34 8.58
N GLY A 123 -6.93 6.33 7.73
CA GLY A 123 -8.28 6.00 7.25
C GLY A 123 -9.24 5.57 8.36
N VAL A 124 -8.76 4.72 9.28
CA VAL A 124 -9.55 4.29 10.44
C VAL A 124 -9.77 5.46 11.41
N ALA A 125 -8.74 6.26 11.67
CA ALA A 125 -8.82 7.42 12.56
C ALA A 125 -9.84 8.45 12.08
N LEU A 126 -9.79 8.85 10.80
CA LEU A 126 -10.74 9.82 10.21
C LEU A 126 -12.20 9.39 10.36
N ARG A 127 -12.48 8.09 10.21
CA ARG A 127 -13.83 7.57 10.40
C ARG A 127 -14.24 7.55 11.86
N ARG A 128 -13.34 7.17 12.76
CA ARG A 128 -13.63 7.06 14.19
C ARG A 128 -13.87 8.44 14.81
N THR A 129 -13.11 9.45 14.43
CA THR A 129 -13.23 10.81 14.95
C THR A 129 -14.39 11.60 14.34
N ARG A 130 -15.08 11.03 13.33
CA ARG A 130 -16.11 11.73 12.53
C ARG A 130 -15.61 13.12 12.09
N ALA A 131 -14.33 13.23 11.73
CA ALA A 131 -13.74 14.49 11.32
C ALA A 131 -14.55 15.04 10.15
N ARG A 132 -15.36 16.06 10.43
CA ARG A 132 -16.14 16.78 9.42
C ARG A 132 -15.21 17.74 8.71
N ARG A 133 -15.63 18.18 7.52
CA ARG A 133 -14.99 19.30 6.84
C ARG A 133 -14.86 20.44 7.86
N PRO A 134 -13.65 20.97 8.11
CA PRO A 134 -13.50 22.10 9.01
C PRO A 134 -14.40 23.21 8.50
N ARG A 135 -15.36 23.59 9.32
CA ARG A 135 -16.24 24.74 9.07
C ARG A 135 -15.65 25.90 9.81
N TRP A 136 -15.39 26.98 9.10
CA TRP A 136 -14.90 28.18 9.75
C TRP A 136 -16.04 28.96 10.37
N PRO A 137 -15.80 29.70 11.49
CA PRO A 137 -16.85 30.46 12.17
C PRO A 137 -17.64 31.40 11.25
N TRP A 138 -16.99 31.93 10.20
CA TRP A 138 -17.59 32.82 9.21
C TRP A 138 -18.30 32.10 8.05
N GLU A 139 -18.33 30.76 8.02
CA GLU A 139 -19.13 29.95 7.07
C GLU A 139 -20.49 29.55 7.65
N GLN A 140 -20.81 30.00 8.87
CA GLN A 140 -22.18 29.99 9.35
C GLN A 140 -22.83 31.20 8.69
N ASP A 141 -23.69 30.96 7.70
CA ASP A 141 -24.62 32.00 7.28
C ASP A 141 -25.33 32.45 8.55
N ASP A 142 -25.32 33.76 8.81
CA ASP A 142 -25.99 34.41 9.93
C ASP A 142 -27.51 34.19 9.82
N GLU A 143 -27.98 32.97 10.03
CA GLU A 143 -29.39 32.64 10.22
C GLU A 143 -29.66 32.74 11.72
N GLU A 144 -30.27 33.86 12.09
CA GLU A 144 -30.84 34.22 13.39
C GLU A 144 -31.54 33.05 14.13
#